data_AF-A0A1Y3TZ18-F1
#
_entry.id   AF-A0A1Y3TZ18-F1
#
_cell.length_a   1.000
_cell.length_b   1.000
_cell.length_c   1.000
_cell.angle_alpha   90.00
_cell.angle_beta   90.00
_cell.angle_gamma   90.00
#
_symmetry.space_group_name_H-M   'P 1'
#
loop_
_entity.id
_entity.type
_entity.pdbx_description
1 polymer ?
#
loop_
_entity_poly.entity_id
_entity_poly.type
_entity_poly.pdbx_seq_one_letter_code
_entity_poly.pdbx_strand_id
1 'polypeptide(L)'
;MLAQEKYQRTALEEAYQQAYENLPEFQKGQVVSAVSPVLPGNRIQKEMCLTVQDPPEGVIWDERISPEKQYELMGLNWSTYDSFGRLIGAQGEYAMVLSVQVPLQDYADGTRELPLFYVMVYDREETQKDDVCAFIHGQTVSFEDLEERKVFEDEKYAAYDVSDYVYGDGESYLQAFFRQNPDVAQNAQTLGRIQNFYTYYQDHLQESVRYLQDAQQK
;
A
#
# COMPACT_ATOMS: atom_id res chain seq x y z
N MET A 1 -20.15 -17.66 -14.26
CA MET A 1 -19.54 -16.34 -14.01
C MET A 1 -18.37 -16.48 -13.05
N LEU A 2 -18.59 -16.75 -11.75
CA LEU A 2 -17.53 -16.88 -10.73
C LEU A 2 -16.36 -17.82 -11.09
N ALA A 3 -16.63 -18.99 -11.68
CA ALA A 3 -15.57 -19.94 -12.08
C ALA A 3 -14.71 -19.42 -13.25
N GLN A 4 -15.30 -18.61 -14.13
CA GLN A 4 -14.64 -18.06 -15.32
C GLN A 4 -13.80 -16.84 -14.96
N GLU A 5 -14.30 -15.99 -14.06
CA GLU A 5 -13.55 -14.87 -13.47
C GLU A 5 -12.35 -15.37 -12.66
N LYS A 6 -12.54 -16.42 -11.85
CA LYS A 6 -11.45 -17.05 -11.09
C LYS A 6 -10.38 -17.62 -12.04
N TYR A 7 -10.78 -18.30 -13.10
CA TYR A 7 -9.87 -18.84 -14.10
C TYR A 7 -9.08 -17.74 -14.83
N GLN A 8 -9.75 -16.66 -15.25
CA GLN A 8 -9.10 -15.53 -15.90
C GLN A 8 -8.09 -14.84 -14.97
N ARG A 9 -8.42 -14.69 -13.70
CA ARG A 9 -7.49 -14.13 -12.70
C ARG A 9 -6.26 -15.01 -12.51
N THR A 10 -6.43 -16.32 -12.36
CA THR A 10 -5.30 -17.25 -12.25
C THR A 10 -4.40 -17.19 -13.49
N ALA A 11 -4.97 -17.14 -14.69
CA ALA A 11 -4.18 -17.04 -15.92
C ALA A 11 -3.40 -15.71 -16.01
N LEU A 12 -3.97 -14.61 -15.55
CA LEU A 12 -3.29 -13.31 -15.49
C LEU A 12 -2.15 -13.31 -14.47
N GLU A 13 -2.36 -13.90 -13.29
CA GLU A 13 -1.33 -14.06 -12.25
C GLU A 13 -0.18 -14.94 -12.75
N GLU A 14 -0.47 -16.06 -13.41
CA GLU A 14 0.54 -16.93 -14.03
C GLU A 14 1.35 -16.21 -15.11
N ALA A 15 0.67 -15.45 -15.98
CA ALA A 15 1.35 -14.67 -17.02
C ALA A 15 2.24 -13.57 -16.43
N TYR A 16 1.77 -12.91 -15.37
CA TYR A 16 2.54 -11.89 -14.65
C TYR A 16 3.79 -12.49 -13.98
N GLN A 17 3.63 -13.64 -13.31
CA GLN A 17 4.76 -14.36 -12.70
C GLN A 17 5.77 -14.84 -13.75
N GLN A 18 5.31 -15.33 -14.90
CA GLN A 18 6.21 -15.66 -16.01
C GLN A 18 6.93 -14.43 -16.55
N ALA A 19 6.27 -13.29 -16.67
CA ALA A 19 6.91 -12.06 -17.11
C ALA A 19 8.01 -11.63 -16.13
N TYR A 20 7.72 -11.70 -14.82
CA TYR A 20 8.68 -11.46 -13.75
C TYR A 20 9.92 -12.38 -13.83
N GLU A 21 9.72 -13.69 -13.96
CA GLU A 21 10.82 -14.66 -14.04
C GLU A 21 11.67 -14.53 -15.32
N ASN A 22 11.12 -13.90 -16.36
CA ASN A 22 11.83 -13.63 -17.62
C ASN A 22 12.55 -12.28 -17.64
N LEU A 23 12.46 -11.47 -16.58
CA LEU A 23 13.19 -10.21 -16.50
C LEU A 23 14.71 -10.45 -16.53
N PRO A 24 15.48 -9.70 -17.32
CA PRO A 24 16.94 -9.79 -17.31
C PRO A 24 17.55 -9.57 -15.92
N GLU A 25 16.99 -8.63 -15.15
CA GLU A 25 17.40 -8.31 -13.78
C GLU A 25 17.14 -9.50 -12.85
N PHE A 26 16.00 -10.18 -13.00
CA PHE A 26 15.67 -11.37 -12.22
C PHE A 26 16.66 -12.51 -12.54
N GLN A 27 16.94 -12.75 -13.82
CA GLN A 27 17.89 -13.79 -14.24
C GLN A 27 19.33 -13.53 -13.77
N LYS A 28 19.69 -12.27 -13.54
CA LYS A 28 20.99 -11.86 -12.98
C LYS A 28 21.02 -11.86 -11.45
N GLY A 29 19.90 -12.11 -10.78
CA GLY A 29 19.78 -12.03 -9.32
C GLY A 29 19.82 -10.59 -8.77
N GLN A 30 19.43 -9.61 -9.59
CA GLN A 30 19.44 -8.18 -9.23
C GLN A 30 18.10 -7.72 -8.62
N VAL A 31 17.05 -8.53 -8.74
CA VAL A 31 15.76 -8.21 -8.14
C VAL A 31 15.77 -8.59 -6.66
N VAL A 32 15.60 -7.59 -5.80
CA VAL A 32 15.46 -7.80 -4.35
C VAL A 32 13.99 -8.03 -4.03
N SER A 33 13.70 -9.18 -3.42
CA SER A 33 12.34 -9.50 -2.98
C SER A 33 11.96 -8.73 -1.73
N ALA A 34 10.70 -8.29 -1.68
CA ALA A 34 10.15 -7.69 -0.48
C ALA A 34 10.00 -8.74 0.64
N VAL A 35 10.39 -8.36 1.85
CA VAL A 35 10.47 -9.25 3.02
C VAL A 35 9.26 -9.15 3.94
N SER A 36 8.17 -8.53 3.48
CA SER A 36 6.99 -8.17 4.27
C SER A 36 6.46 -9.28 5.21
N PRO A 37 5.89 -8.91 6.38
CA PRO A 37 5.72 -9.80 7.55
C PRO A 37 4.79 -11.00 7.38
N VAL A 38 4.03 -11.06 6.30
CA VAL A 38 2.89 -11.97 6.15
C VAL A 38 3.35 -13.21 5.41
N LEU A 39 3.67 -14.25 6.17
CA LEU A 39 3.83 -15.58 5.59
C LEU A 39 2.44 -16.15 5.22
N PRO A 40 2.36 -17.04 4.21
CA PRO A 40 1.15 -17.80 3.90
C PRO A 40 0.53 -18.41 5.17
N GLY A 41 -0.78 -18.21 5.37
CA GLY A 41 -1.51 -18.75 6.52
C GLY A 41 -1.58 -17.83 7.75
N ASN A 42 -1.61 -16.51 7.56
CA ASN A 42 -1.83 -15.49 8.62
C ASN A 42 -0.80 -15.53 9.77
N ARG A 43 0.43 -15.98 9.50
CA ARG A 43 1.50 -15.89 10.49
C ARG A 43 2.17 -14.54 10.35
N ILE A 44 1.87 -13.61 11.25
CA ILE A 44 2.64 -12.39 11.44
C ILE A 44 4.01 -12.82 11.98
N GLN A 45 5.09 -12.50 11.26
CA GLN A 45 6.44 -12.64 11.80
C GLN A 45 6.53 -11.82 13.09
N LYS A 46 6.80 -12.47 14.23
CA LYS A 46 6.84 -11.78 15.53
C LYS A 46 7.90 -10.68 15.60
N GLU A 47 8.95 -10.77 14.79
CA GLU A 47 10.14 -9.90 14.85
C GLU A 47 10.03 -8.66 13.97
N MET A 48 9.29 -8.71 12.87
CA MET A 48 9.19 -7.59 11.93
C MET A 48 7.74 -7.39 11.56
N CYS A 49 7.13 -6.33 12.09
CA CYS A 49 5.83 -5.85 11.65
C CYS A 49 5.87 -4.32 11.72
N LEU A 50 5.90 -3.66 10.57
CA LEU A 50 5.73 -2.21 10.52
C LEU A 50 4.23 -1.87 10.64
N THR A 51 3.97 -0.69 11.19
CA THR A 51 2.65 -0.09 11.30
C THR A 51 2.75 1.39 11.00
N VAL A 52 1.62 2.02 10.69
CA VAL A 52 1.47 3.47 10.69
C VAL A 52 0.86 3.86 12.03
N GLN A 53 1.43 4.85 12.72
CA GLN A 53 0.89 5.39 13.96
C GLN A 53 -0.41 6.16 13.67
N ASP A 54 -1.31 6.14 14.65
CA ASP A 54 -2.50 7.00 14.63
C ASP A 54 -2.06 8.47 14.47
N PRO A 55 -2.84 9.27 13.72
CA PRO A 55 -2.53 10.68 13.56
C PRO A 55 -2.56 11.37 14.95
N PRO A 56 -1.69 12.38 15.18
CA PRO A 56 -1.72 13.16 16.41
C PRO A 56 -3.08 13.81 16.68
N GLU A 57 -3.36 14.10 17.95
CA GLU A 57 -4.55 14.87 18.33
C GLU A 57 -4.61 16.20 17.55
N GLY A 58 -5.77 16.49 16.97
CA GLY A 58 -6.03 17.71 16.21
C GLY A 58 -5.91 17.57 14.69
N VAL A 59 -5.45 16.43 14.17
CA VAL A 59 -5.55 16.14 12.74
C VAL A 59 -7.01 15.85 12.38
N ILE A 60 -7.60 16.69 11.52
CA ILE A 60 -9.00 16.56 11.08
C ILE A 60 -9.02 16.28 9.58
N TRP A 61 -9.53 15.11 9.19
CA TRP A 61 -9.76 14.76 7.78
C TRP A 61 -11.20 15.06 7.35
N ASP A 62 -12.19 14.83 8.23
CA ASP A 62 -13.59 15.18 7.98
C ASP A 62 -14.22 15.89 9.20
N GLU A 63 -14.62 17.14 9.03
CA GLU A 63 -15.24 18.01 10.05
C GLU A 63 -16.57 17.49 10.63
N ARG A 64 -17.23 16.51 9.98
CA ARG A 64 -18.43 15.86 10.56
C ARG A 64 -18.09 14.80 11.59
N ILE A 65 -16.87 14.28 11.54
CA ILE A 65 -16.42 13.25 12.46
C ILE A 65 -15.80 13.95 13.65
N SER A 66 -16.14 13.50 14.85
CA SER A 66 -15.61 14.14 16.05
C SER A 66 -14.08 14.00 16.09
N PRO A 67 -13.34 14.99 16.62
CA PRO A 67 -11.88 14.98 16.62
C PRO A 67 -11.28 13.69 17.19
N GLU A 68 -11.91 13.13 18.22
CA GLU A 68 -11.48 11.89 18.87
C GLU A 68 -11.73 10.63 18.04
N LYS A 69 -12.46 10.70 16.93
CA LYS A 69 -12.78 9.58 16.04
C LYS A 69 -12.14 9.66 14.67
N GLN A 70 -11.29 10.67 14.43
CA GLN A 70 -10.63 10.82 13.13
C GLN A 70 -9.80 9.58 12.77
N TYR A 71 -9.16 8.95 13.75
CA TYR A 71 -8.40 7.71 13.56
C TYR A 71 -9.26 6.55 13.00
N GLU A 72 -10.59 6.52 13.24
CA GLU A 72 -11.49 5.49 12.70
C GLU A 72 -11.64 5.59 11.17
N LEU A 73 -11.28 6.74 10.58
CA LEU A 73 -11.26 6.91 9.13
C LEU A 73 -10.01 6.33 8.48
N MET A 74 -9.00 5.94 9.27
CA MET A 74 -7.79 5.29 8.78
C MET A 74 -8.00 3.78 8.70
N GLY A 75 -7.65 3.18 7.57
CA GLY A 75 -7.50 1.73 7.42
C GLY A 75 -6.04 1.38 7.20
N LEU A 76 -5.59 0.27 7.79
CA LEU A 76 -4.24 -0.26 7.60
C LEU A 76 -4.31 -1.78 7.43
N ASN A 77 -3.79 -2.28 6.31
CA ASN A 77 -3.75 -3.72 6.05
C ASN A 77 -2.47 -4.12 5.31
N TRP A 78 -2.26 -5.41 5.13
CA TRP A 78 -1.20 -5.96 4.28
C TRP A 78 -1.83 -6.67 3.09
N SER A 79 -1.47 -6.28 1.88
CA SER A 79 -2.08 -6.80 0.66
C SER A 79 -1.05 -7.14 -0.41
N THR A 80 -1.29 -8.24 -1.13
CA THR A 80 -0.56 -8.62 -2.34
C THR A 80 -1.13 -7.94 -3.59
N TYR A 81 -2.38 -7.45 -3.51
CA TYR A 81 -3.11 -6.89 -4.65
C TYR A 81 -3.48 -5.43 -4.43
N ASP A 82 -3.44 -4.64 -5.51
CA ASP A 82 -3.99 -3.29 -5.57
C ASP A 82 -5.54 -3.31 -5.50
N SER A 83 -6.16 -2.13 -5.48
CA SER A 83 -7.62 -1.97 -5.44
C SER A 83 -8.36 -2.58 -6.63
N PHE A 84 -7.64 -2.92 -7.70
CA PHE A 84 -8.16 -3.44 -8.95
C PHE A 84 -7.82 -4.94 -9.15
N GLY A 85 -7.22 -5.58 -8.14
CA GLY A 85 -6.87 -7.00 -8.17
C GLY A 85 -5.59 -7.32 -8.92
N ARG A 86 -4.72 -6.34 -9.19
CA ARG A 86 -3.39 -6.54 -9.81
C ARG A 86 -2.33 -6.72 -8.74
N LEU A 87 -1.31 -7.52 -9.04
CA LEU A 87 -0.19 -7.74 -8.11
C LEU A 87 0.60 -6.44 -7.90
N ILE A 88 0.92 -6.14 -6.63
CA ILE A 88 1.72 -4.96 -6.26
C ILE A 88 3.21 -5.25 -6.44
N GLY A 89 3.67 -6.43 -6.04
CA GLY A 89 5.04 -6.92 -6.24
C GLY A 89 5.05 -8.25 -6.98
N ALA A 90 6.01 -9.11 -6.68
CA ALA A 90 5.99 -10.51 -7.09
C ALA A 90 4.92 -11.32 -6.32
N GLN A 91 4.58 -12.52 -6.82
CA GLN A 91 3.60 -13.37 -6.14
C GLN A 91 4.08 -13.73 -4.72
N GLY A 92 3.22 -13.48 -3.73
CA GLY A 92 3.53 -13.74 -2.32
C GLY A 92 4.25 -12.60 -1.61
N GLU A 93 4.56 -11.51 -2.31
CA GLU A 93 4.96 -10.26 -1.68
C GLU A 93 3.71 -9.48 -1.22
N TYR A 94 3.91 -8.67 -0.17
CA TYR A 94 2.85 -7.88 0.44
C TYR A 94 3.32 -6.44 0.58
N ALA A 95 2.45 -5.48 0.30
CA ALA A 95 2.63 -4.10 0.70
C ALA A 95 1.80 -3.82 1.96
N MET A 96 2.31 -2.97 2.85
CA MET A 96 1.50 -2.31 3.86
C MET A 96 0.69 -1.22 3.16
N VAL A 97 -0.62 -1.31 3.26
CA VAL A 97 -1.55 -0.42 2.55
C VAL A 97 -2.27 0.45 3.54
N LEU A 98 -2.05 1.75 3.42
CA LEU A 98 -2.76 2.78 4.19
C LEU A 98 -3.92 3.29 3.34
N SER A 99 -5.12 3.25 3.91
CA SER A 99 -6.37 3.58 3.25
C SER A 99 -7.18 4.58 4.07
N VAL A 100 -8.09 5.27 3.39
CA VAL A 100 -9.09 6.13 4.01
C VAL A 100 -10.48 5.52 3.85
N GLN A 101 -11.29 5.53 4.91
CA GLN A 101 -12.68 5.12 4.87
C GLN A 101 -13.50 6.20 4.16
N VAL A 102 -14.14 5.84 3.03
CA VAL A 102 -15.05 6.72 2.29
C VAL A 102 -16.49 6.27 2.46
N PRO A 103 -17.46 7.19 2.67
CA PRO A 103 -18.84 6.82 2.97
C PRO A 103 -19.57 6.28 1.74
N LEU A 104 -20.49 5.34 1.97
CA LEU A 104 -21.43 4.84 0.97
C LEU A 104 -22.67 5.73 0.88
N GLN A 105 -23.34 5.73 -0.27
CA GLN A 105 -24.53 6.56 -0.52
C GLN A 105 -25.76 6.05 0.25
N ASP A 106 -25.97 4.73 0.25
CA ASP A 106 -27.23 4.12 0.70
C ASP A 106 -27.18 3.58 2.14
N TYR A 107 -26.03 3.68 2.80
CA TYR A 107 -25.79 3.10 4.13
C TYR A 107 -25.22 4.14 5.07
N ALA A 108 -26.01 4.56 6.07
CA ALA A 108 -25.67 5.67 6.98
C ALA A 108 -24.30 5.52 7.66
N ASP A 109 -23.92 4.29 8.01
CA ASP A 109 -22.63 3.95 8.63
C ASP A 109 -21.75 3.08 7.71
N GLY A 110 -22.15 2.91 6.45
CA GLY A 110 -21.40 2.09 5.49
C GLY A 110 -20.20 2.85 4.96
N THR A 111 -19.03 2.22 5.02
CA THR A 111 -17.81 2.75 4.40
C THR A 111 -17.18 1.73 3.46
N ARG A 112 -16.32 2.24 2.60
CA ARG A 112 -15.40 1.47 1.77
C ARG A 112 -13.99 1.99 1.98
N GLU A 113 -13.02 1.08 2.00
CA GLU A 113 -11.62 1.47 2.04
C GLU A 113 -11.18 1.98 0.66
N LEU A 114 -10.57 3.16 0.63
CA LEU A 114 -9.84 3.68 -0.51
C LEU A 114 -8.35 3.64 -0.17
N PRO A 115 -7.59 2.67 -0.70
CA PRO A 115 -6.13 2.65 -0.61
C PRO A 115 -5.51 3.92 -1.22
N LEU A 116 -4.51 4.49 -0.54
CA LEU A 116 -3.82 5.69 -1.02
C LEU A 116 -2.31 5.57 -0.94
N PHE A 117 -1.79 4.83 0.06
CA PHE A 117 -0.35 4.58 0.18
C PHE A 117 -0.04 3.09 0.21
N TYR A 118 1.00 2.71 -0.53
CA TYR A 118 1.52 1.35 -0.62
C TYR A 118 2.98 1.37 -0.20
N VAL A 119 3.33 0.68 0.88
CA VAL A 119 4.69 0.64 1.40
C VAL A 119 5.23 -0.79 1.31
N MET A 120 6.38 -0.95 0.64
CA MET A 120 7.08 -2.24 0.55
C MET A 120 8.33 -2.23 1.41
N VAL A 121 8.61 -3.36 2.07
CA VAL A 121 9.72 -3.53 3.02
C VAL A 121 10.75 -4.48 2.42
N TYR A 122 12.02 -4.13 2.53
CA TYR A 122 13.15 -4.88 1.99
C TYR A 122 14.23 -5.06 3.05
N ASP A 123 15.06 -6.08 2.87
CA ASP A 123 16.29 -6.23 3.64
C ASP A 123 17.28 -5.12 3.22
N ARG A 124 17.75 -4.33 4.19
CA ARG A 124 18.57 -3.15 3.94
C ARG A 124 19.93 -3.50 3.33
N GLU A 125 20.53 -4.63 3.71
CA GLU A 125 21.82 -5.02 3.14
C GLU A 125 21.66 -5.34 1.65
N GLU A 126 20.55 -5.98 1.27
CA GLU A 126 20.24 -6.27 -0.12
C GLU A 126 19.97 -5.01 -0.95
N THR A 127 19.29 -3.99 -0.39
CA THR A 127 19.00 -2.75 -1.12
C THR A 127 20.24 -1.88 -1.39
N GLN A 128 21.35 -2.12 -0.67
CA GLN A 128 22.59 -1.35 -0.79
C GLN A 128 23.58 -1.92 -1.82
N LYS A 129 23.25 -3.05 -2.44
CA LYS A 129 24.09 -3.66 -3.47
C LYS A 129 24.01 -2.86 -4.77
N ASP A 130 25.09 -2.92 -5.55
CA ASP A 130 25.15 -2.24 -6.84
C ASP A 130 24.17 -2.87 -7.85
N ASP A 131 23.56 -2.03 -8.68
CA ASP A 131 22.65 -2.41 -9.77
C ASP A 131 21.46 -3.28 -9.34
N VAL A 132 21.00 -3.16 -8.09
CA VAL A 132 19.79 -3.85 -7.61
C VAL A 132 18.52 -3.04 -7.81
N CYS A 133 17.42 -3.75 -8.00
CA CYS A 133 16.10 -3.16 -8.23
C CYS A 133 15.00 -3.90 -7.46
N ALA A 134 13.92 -3.19 -7.17
CA ALA A 134 12.65 -3.78 -6.77
C ALA A 134 11.79 -4.07 -8.01
N PHE A 135 10.90 -5.06 -7.91
CA PHE A 135 9.85 -5.28 -8.90
C PHE A 135 8.51 -4.83 -8.34
N ILE A 136 7.93 -3.80 -8.95
CA ILE A 136 6.74 -3.10 -8.44
C ILE A 136 5.75 -2.93 -9.60
N HIS A 137 4.58 -3.55 -9.46
CA HIS A 137 3.44 -3.41 -10.37
C HIS A 137 3.80 -3.54 -11.86
N GLY A 138 4.56 -4.60 -12.18
CA GLY A 138 4.97 -4.93 -13.55
C GLY A 138 6.20 -4.17 -14.06
N GLN A 139 6.86 -3.35 -13.23
CA GLN A 139 8.07 -2.62 -13.61
C GLN A 139 9.23 -2.91 -12.66
N THR A 140 10.47 -2.79 -13.16
CA THR A 140 11.68 -2.78 -12.34
C THR A 140 12.02 -1.34 -11.97
N VAL A 141 12.28 -1.09 -10.69
CA VAL A 141 12.62 0.24 -10.15
C VAL A 141 13.92 0.13 -9.39
N SER A 142 14.92 0.96 -9.70
CA SER A 142 16.20 0.91 -9.00
C SER A 142 16.03 1.38 -7.55
N PHE A 143 16.86 0.86 -6.63
CA PHE A 143 16.85 1.39 -5.25
C PHE A 143 17.39 2.81 -5.16
N GLU A 144 18.21 3.25 -6.12
CA GLU A 144 18.62 4.66 -6.27
C GLU A 144 17.39 5.56 -6.48
N ASP A 145 16.47 5.17 -7.37
CA ASP A 145 15.23 5.92 -7.62
C ASP A 145 14.24 5.85 -6.43
N LEU A 146 14.28 4.77 -5.65
CA LEU A 146 13.42 4.59 -4.48
C LEU A 146 13.90 5.35 -3.26
N GLU A 147 15.18 5.73 -3.18
CA GLU A 147 15.78 6.34 -1.99
C GLU A 147 15.06 7.63 -1.57
N GLU A 148 14.60 8.45 -2.52
CA GLU A 148 13.80 9.66 -2.25
C GLU A 148 12.41 9.37 -1.66
N ARG A 149 11.95 8.12 -1.74
CA ARG A 149 10.64 7.64 -1.26
C ARG A 149 10.75 6.78 -0.01
N LYS A 150 11.92 6.75 0.63
CA LYS A 150 12.16 5.96 1.83
C LYS A 150 11.35 6.51 3.01
N VAL A 151 10.49 5.67 3.56
CA VAL A 151 9.62 6.01 4.70
C VAL A 151 10.06 5.37 6.00
N PHE A 152 11.00 4.42 5.94
CA PHE A 152 11.55 3.78 7.14
C PHE A 152 12.94 3.22 6.84
N GLU A 153 13.86 3.32 7.80
CA GLU A 153 15.14 2.62 7.78
C GLU A 153 15.57 2.32 9.22
N ASP A 154 16.11 1.12 9.43
CA ASP A 154 16.86 0.78 10.63
C ASP A 154 18.11 -0.05 10.31
N GLU A 155 18.63 -0.81 11.28
CA GLU A 155 19.80 -1.66 11.05
C GLU A 155 19.55 -2.79 10.03
N LYS A 156 18.32 -3.28 9.90
CA LYS A 156 17.99 -4.50 9.13
C LYS A 156 17.09 -4.25 7.93
N TYR A 157 16.18 -3.29 8.01
CA TYR A 157 15.13 -3.09 7.02
C TYR A 157 15.10 -1.66 6.51
N ALA A 158 14.71 -1.54 5.24
CA ALA A 158 14.32 -0.29 4.61
C ALA A 158 12.91 -0.45 4.03
N ALA A 159 12.08 0.58 4.13
CA ALA A 159 10.76 0.58 3.53
C ALA A 159 10.55 1.83 2.67
N TYR A 160 9.87 1.64 1.55
CA TYR A 160 9.69 2.68 0.53
C TYR A 160 8.22 2.83 0.19
N ASP A 161 7.76 4.06 0.05
CA ASP A 161 6.46 4.38 -0.53
C ASP A 161 6.51 4.15 -2.05
N VAL A 162 5.74 3.16 -2.51
CA VAL A 162 5.69 2.73 -3.90
C VAL A 162 4.39 3.13 -4.60
N SER A 163 3.60 4.00 -4.00
CA SER A 163 2.24 4.35 -4.44
C SER A 163 2.17 4.83 -5.89
N ASP A 164 3.09 5.72 -6.28
CA ASP A 164 3.14 6.26 -7.64
C ASP A 164 3.46 5.19 -8.69
N TYR A 165 4.13 4.10 -8.30
CA TYR A 165 4.38 2.97 -9.18
C TYR A 165 3.17 2.04 -9.30
N VAL A 166 2.27 2.04 -8.31
CA VAL A 166 1.07 1.18 -8.28
C VAL A 166 -0.09 1.82 -9.05
N TYR A 167 -0.35 3.11 -8.86
CA TYR A 167 -1.48 3.77 -9.51
C TYR A 167 -1.12 4.93 -10.44
N GLY A 168 0.15 5.38 -10.45
CA GLY A 168 0.59 6.47 -11.32
C GLY A 168 -0.10 7.78 -10.96
N ASP A 169 -0.99 8.25 -11.84
CA ASP A 169 -1.71 9.50 -11.65
C ASP A 169 -2.87 9.34 -10.65
N GLY A 170 -2.78 10.07 -9.53
CA GLY A 170 -3.78 10.03 -8.46
C GLY A 170 -5.19 10.43 -8.90
N GLU A 171 -5.33 11.38 -9.83
CA GLU A 171 -6.65 11.79 -10.33
C GLU A 171 -7.31 10.66 -11.12
N SER A 172 -6.58 10.08 -12.08
CA SER A 172 -7.03 8.93 -12.86
C SER A 172 -7.35 7.72 -11.98
N TYR A 173 -6.55 7.49 -10.94
CA TYR A 173 -6.79 6.45 -9.93
C TYR A 173 -8.13 6.65 -9.22
N LEU A 174 -8.39 7.85 -8.68
CA LEU A 174 -9.64 8.16 -7.99
C LEU A 174 -10.85 8.04 -8.93
N GLN A 175 -10.73 8.53 -10.17
CA GLN A 175 -11.79 8.38 -11.17
C GLN A 175 -12.09 6.90 -11.47
N ALA A 176 -11.07 6.07 -11.61
CA ALA A 176 -11.23 4.63 -11.82
C ALA A 176 -11.86 3.95 -10.60
N PHE A 177 -11.43 4.30 -9.39
CA PHE A 177 -11.99 3.79 -8.14
C PHE A 177 -13.49 4.09 -8.03
N PHE A 178 -13.90 5.34 -8.25
CA PHE A 178 -15.32 5.73 -8.20
C PHE A 178 -16.16 5.08 -9.28
N ARG A 179 -15.58 4.83 -10.48
CA ARG A 179 -16.27 4.10 -11.55
C ARG A 179 -16.55 2.65 -11.17
N GLN A 180 -15.63 1.99 -10.46
CA GLN A 180 -15.81 0.62 -10.01
C GLN A 180 -16.67 0.50 -8.75
N ASN A 181 -16.75 1.57 -7.97
CA ASN A 181 -17.49 1.62 -6.71
C ASN A 181 -18.55 2.73 -6.77
N PRO A 182 -19.60 2.58 -7.61
CA PRO A 182 -20.63 3.59 -7.80
C PRO A 182 -21.48 3.84 -6.54
N ASP A 183 -21.40 2.95 -5.56
CA ASP A 183 -22.02 3.03 -4.24
C ASP A 183 -21.32 4.02 -3.31
N VAL A 184 -20.09 4.45 -3.60
CA VAL A 184 -19.36 5.44 -2.81
C VAL A 184 -19.93 6.85 -3.05
N ALA A 185 -20.09 7.63 -1.99
CA ALA A 185 -20.61 8.98 -2.09
C ALA A 185 -19.59 9.94 -2.70
N GLN A 186 -19.90 10.50 -3.88
CA GLN A 186 -19.04 11.43 -4.62
C GLN A 186 -19.48 12.88 -4.42
N ASN A 187 -19.38 13.36 -3.18
CA ASN A 187 -19.68 14.76 -2.84
C ASN A 187 -18.41 15.49 -2.38
N ALA A 188 -18.49 16.83 -2.31
CA ALA A 188 -17.35 17.69 -1.95
C ALA A 188 -16.70 17.29 -0.61
N GLN A 189 -17.47 16.70 0.28
CA GLN A 189 -16.99 16.29 1.57
C GLN A 189 -16.19 14.98 1.54
N THR A 190 -16.66 13.97 0.82
CA THR A 190 -15.86 12.76 0.58
C THR A 190 -14.55 13.13 -0.10
N LEU A 191 -14.59 14.01 -1.10
CA LEU A 191 -13.39 14.49 -1.79
C LEU A 191 -12.46 15.25 -0.84
N GLY A 192 -13.00 16.14 0.00
CA GLY A 192 -12.22 16.84 1.03
C GLY A 192 -11.56 15.89 2.02
N ARG A 193 -12.27 14.85 2.49
CA ARG A 193 -11.71 13.80 3.35
C ARG A 193 -10.52 13.11 2.70
N ILE A 194 -10.68 12.67 1.45
CA ILE A 194 -9.63 11.99 0.69
C ILE A 194 -8.40 12.90 0.53
N GLN A 195 -8.63 14.15 0.13
CA GLN A 195 -7.56 15.12 -0.07
C GLN A 195 -6.81 15.43 1.23
N ASN A 196 -7.53 15.69 2.32
CA ASN A 196 -6.92 15.97 3.62
C ASN A 196 -6.09 14.80 4.13
N PHE A 197 -6.61 13.57 3.98
CA PHE A 197 -5.89 12.35 4.34
C PHE A 197 -4.62 12.17 3.50
N TYR A 198 -4.74 12.31 2.18
CA TYR A 198 -3.62 12.17 1.26
C TYR A 198 -2.54 13.22 1.53
N THR A 199 -2.90 14.50 1.60
CA THR A 199 -1.94 15.58 1.87
C THR A 199 -1.23 15.39 3.21
N TYR A 200 -1.96 14.97 4.26
CA TYR A 200 -1.33 14.71 5.55
C TYR A 200 -0.25 13.62 5.46
N TYR A 201 -0.58 12.45 4.91
CA TYR A 201 0.38 11.34 4.86
C TYR A 201 1.46 11.54 3.80
N GLN A 202 1.22 12.31 2.75
CA GLN A 202 2.28 12.70 1.82
C GLN A 202 3.46 13.38 2.55
N ASP A 203 3.16 14.19 3.57
CA ASP A 203 4.18 14.91 4.34
C ASP A 203 4.65 14.14 5.60
N HIS A 204 3.81 13.26 6.17
CA HIS A 204 4.04 12.65 7.49
C HIS A 204 4.18 11.12 7.48
N LEU A 205 4.11 10.45 6.33
CA LEU A 205 4.19 8.98 6.28
C LEU A 205 5.49 8.46 6.87
N GLN A 206 6.64 9.05 6.52
CA GLN A 206 7.94 8.67 7.06
C GLN A 206 8.01 8.77 8.60
N GLU A 207 7.39 9.80 9.17
CA GLU A 207 7.40 10.01 10.63
C GLU A 207 6.44 9.06 11.36
N SER A 208 5.44 8.56 10.63
CA SER A 208 4.35 7.75 11.14
C SER A 208 4.63 6.24 11.04
N VAL A 209 5.50 5.79 10.13
CA VAL A 209 5.89 4.38 10.00
C VAL A 209 6.85 3.97 11.11
N ARG A 210 6.48 2.94 11.89
CA ARG A 210 7.25 2.42 13.03
C ARG A 210 7.07 0.90 13.16
N TYR A 211 7.84 0.26 14.02
CA TYR A 211 7.51 -1.10 14.46
C TYR A 211 6.22 -1.13 15.27
N LEU A 212 5.40 -2.15 15.03
CA LEU A 212 4.17 -2.41 15.77
C LEU A 212 4.42 -2.57 17.27
N GLN A 213 5.55 -3.18 17.65
CA GLN A 213 5.92 -3.36 19.06
C GLN A 213 6.17 -2.04 19.78
N ASP A 214 6.70 -1.03 19.08
CA ASP A 214 6.96 0.30 19.63
C ASP A 214 5.67 1.13 19.71
N ALA A 215 4.71 0.88 18.80
CA ALA A 215 3.41 1.52 18.82
C ALA A 215 2.53 1.06 20.00
N GLN A 216 2.72 -0.17 20.50
CA GLN A 216 1.92 -0.75 21.60
C GLN A 216 2.44 -0.42 23.01
N GLN A 217 3.53 0.33 23.15
CA GLN A 217 4.13 0.69 24.45
C GLN A 217 3.60 2.02 25.04
N LYS A 218 2.48 2.55 24.55
CA LYS A 218 1.81 3.75 25.08
C LYS A 218 0.60 3.40 25.94
#